data_AF-A0A2V8CBY6-F1
#
_entry.id   AF-A0A2V8CBY6-F1
#
_cell.length_a   1.000
_cell.length_b   1.000
_cell.length_c   1.000
_cell.angle_alpha   90.00
_cell.angle_beta   90.00
_cell.angle_gamma   90.00
#
_symmetry.space_group_name_H-M   'P 1'
#
loop_
_entity.id
_entity.type
_entity.pdbx_description
1 polymer ?
#
loop_
_entity_poly.entity_id
_entity_poly.type
_entity_poly.pdbx_seq_one_letter_code
_entity_poly.pdbx_strand_id
1 'polypeptide(L)'
;MRERGSTVDRVECPVCCGRGTTRGRAFGLTGGTAAYVCGLCHGHGVVSRAQIAELARLRLLVQRVADLMQVGDADAAARAFRVAFRIASSMLDAEQ
;
A
#
# COMPACT_ATOMS: atom_id res chain seq x y z
N MET A 1 14.24 -13.18 30.53
CA MET A 1 14.73 -12.04 29.71
C MET A 1 15.23 -12.56 28.38
N ARG A 2 14.50 -12.34 27.27
CA ARG A 2 15.02 -12.49 25.91
C ARG A 2 14.49 -11.30 25.09
N GLU A 3 15.28 -10.23 25.07
CA GLU A 3 15.12 -9.12 24.14
C GLU A 3 16.00 -9.37 22.90
N ARG A 4 15.41 -9.11 21.72
CA ARG A 4 16.00 -8.56 20.47
C ARG A 4 15.30 -9.14 19.23
N GLY A 5 14.06 -8.70 19.01
CA GLY A 5 13.48 -8.66 17.66
C GLY A 5 14.16 -7.50 16.92
N SER A 6 15.18 -7.83 16.14
CA SER A 6 16.08 -6.89 15.49
C SER A 6 15.34 -5.89 14.59
N THR A 7 15.74 -4.62 14.68
CA THR A 7 15.41 -3.48 13.80
C THR A 7 15.78 -3.68 12.31
N VAL A 8 16.13 -4.90 11.90
CA VAL A 8 16.69 -5.29 10.60
C VAL A 8 15.61 -5.58 9.55
N ASP A 9 14.35 -5.70 9.95
CA ASP A 9 13.26 -6.07 9.03
C ASP A 9 12.51 -4.87 8.44
N ARG A 10 12.97 -3.65 8.73
CA ARG A 10 12.43 -2.40 8.19
C ARG A 10 13.31 -1.92 7.03
N VAL A 11 12.69 -1.56 5.92
CA VAL A 11 13.36 -0.98 4.75
C VAL A 11 12.72 0.34 4.40
N GLU A 12 13.41 1.17 3.61
CA GLU A 12 12.85 2.42 3.13
C GLU A 12 11.53 2.18 2.39
N CYS A 13 10.54 3.02 2.70
CA CYS A 13 9.24 2.94 2.05
C CYS A 13 9.39 3.17 0.54
N PRO A 14 9.02 2.20 -0.32
CA PRO A 14 9.22 2.31 -1.76
C PRO A 14 8.31 3.36 -2.42
N VAL A 15 7.25 3.80 -1.72
CA VAL A 15 6.29 4.80 -2.21
C VAL A 15 6.80 6.23 -1.97
N CYS A 16 7.36 6.51 -0.80
CA CYS A 16 7.87 7.85 -0.48
C CYS A 16 9.40 7.95 -0.52
N CYS A 17 10.13 6.87 -0.78
CA CYS A 17 11.60 6.79 -0.76
C CYS A 17 12.19 7.32 0.55
N GLY A 18 11.71 6.83 1.70
CA GLY A 18 12.21 7.29 3.00
C GLY A 18 11.63 8.62 3.51
N ARG A 19 10.93 9.39 2.68
CA ARG A 19 10.50 10.77 3.02
C ARG A 19 9.35 10.87 4.02
N GLY A 20 8.62 9.78 4.27
CA GLY A 20 7.37 9.80 5.06
C GLY A 20 6.19 10.49 4.38
N THR A 21 6.44 11.30 3.35
CA THR A 21 5.43 12.06 2.61
C THR A 21 5.52 11.79 1.12
N THR A 22 4.37 11.79 0.45
CA THR A 22 4.28 11.76 -1.01
C THR A 22 3.90 13.13 -1.52
N ARG A 23 4.67 13.64 -2.50
CA ARG A 23 4.28 14.81 -3.29
C ARG A 23 3.42 14.31 -4.44
N GLY A 24 2.11 14.57 -4.39
CA GLY A 24 1.19 14.28 -5.48
C GLY A 24 0.49 15.57 -5.90
N ARG A 25 0.23 15.72 -7.20
CA ARG A 25 -0.79 16.67 -7.65
C ARG A 25 -2.12 16.09 -7.17
N ALA A 26 -2.83 16.80 -6.30
CA ALA A 26 -4.18 16.42 -5.95
C ALA A 26 -5.02 16.38 -7.24
N PHE A 27 -5.64 15.23 -7.54
CA PHE A 27 -6.86 15.26 -8.32
C PHE A 27 -7.90 15.95 -7.43
N GLY A 28 -8.15 17.25 -7.67
CA GLY A 28 -9.28 17.96 -7.09
C GLY A 28 -9.00 19.09 -6.09
N LEU A 29 -7.74 19.41 -5.75
CA LEU A 29 -7.44 20.64 -5.00
C LEU A 29 -6.62 21.58 -5.86
N THR A 30 -7.31 22.58 -6.41
CA THR A 30 -6.76 23.75 -7.06
C THR A 30 -5.71 24.42 -6.18
N GLY A 31 -4.44 24.39 -6.61
CA GLY A 31 -3.49 25.46 -6.27
C GLY A 31 -2.54 25.26 -5.07
N GLY A 32 -2.07 24.06 -4.76
CA GLY A 32 -0.96 23.90 -3.82
C GLY A 32 -0.26 22.54 -3.91
N THR A 33 1.07 22.51 -3.90
CA THR A 33 1.86 21.29 -3.67
C THR A 33 1.76 20.89 -2.19
N ALA A 34 0.60 20.37 -1.78
CA ALA A 34 0.46 19.80 -0.45
C ALA A 34 1.25 18.48 -0.38
N ALA A 35 2.16 18.38 0.59
CA ALA A 35 2.78 17.11 0.92
C ALA A 35 1.77 16.32 1.76
N TYR A 36 1.37 15.14 1.27
CA TYR A 36 0.47 14.25 2.00
C TYR A 36 1.28 13.19 2.73
N VAL A 37 0.83 12.81 3.93
CA VAL A 37 1.39 11.67 4.67
C VAL A 37 1.29 10.43 3.76
N CYS A 38 2.40 9.70 3.62
CA CYS A 38 2.42 8.53 2.78
C CYS A 38 1.51 7.46 3.40
N GLY A 39 0.41 7.10 2.72
CA GLY A 39 -0.55 6.12 3.23
C GLY A 39 -0.03 4.68 3.34
N LEU A 40 1.23 4.42 2.98
CA LEU A 40 1.87 3.12 3.16
C LEU A 40 2.76 3.05 4.39
N CYS A 41 3.51 4.12 4.69
CA CYS A 41 4.38 4.16 5.87
C CYS A 41 3.87 5.10 6.96
N HIS A 42 2.70 5.72 6.75
CA HIS A 42 2.03 6.63 7.68
C HIS A 42 2.92 7.76 8.22
N GLY A 43 3.91 8.20 7.43
CA GLY A 43 4.86 9.24 7.84
C GLY A 43 6.19 8.71 8.39
N HIS A 44 6.30 7.42 8.70
CA HIS A 44 7.49 6.82 9.29
C HIS A 44 8.68 6.71 8.33
N GLY A 45 8.45 6.80 7.02
CA GLY A 45 9.51 6.69 6.00
C GLY A 45 10.05 5.27 5.80
N VAL A 46 9.72 4.32 6.67
CA VAL A 46 10.12 2.91 6.60
C VAL A 46 8.91 1.99 6.72
N VAL A 47 9.02 0.80 6.15
CA VAL A 47 8.00 -0.26 6.21
C VAL A 47 8.67 -1.61 6.46
N SER A 48 7.93 -2.58 7.00
CA SER A 48 8.45 -3.94 7.14
C SER A 48 8.58 -4.65 5.78
N ARG A 49 9.53 -5.59 5.68
CA ARG A 49 9.63 -6.47 4.50
C ARG A 49 8.36 -7.27 4.25
N ALA A 50 7.65 -7.66 5.32
CA ALA A 50 6.35 -8.31 5.24
C ALA A 50 5.30 -7.42 4.55
N GLN A 51 5.21 -6.14 4.93
CA GLN A 51 4.31 -5.19 4.26
C GLN A 51 4.63 -5.02 2.77
N ILE A 52 5.90 -5.05 2.37
CA ILE A 52 6.29 -4.95 0.94
C ILE A 52 5.90 -6.19 0.17
N ALA A 53 6.08 -7.38 0.74
CA ALA A 53 5.67 -8.63 0.10
C ALA A 53 4.16 -8.63 -0.19
N GLU A 54 3.35 -8.14 0.76
CA GLU A 54 1.91 -7.98 0.58
C GLU A 54 1.57 -6.88 -0.44
N LEU A 55 2.38 -5.82 -0.55
CA LEU A 55 2.16 -4.76 -1.55
C LEU A 55 2.35 -5.26 -2.99
N ALA A 56 3.37 -6.08 -3.24
CA ALA A 56 3.60 -6.68 -4.56
C ALA A 56 2.44 -7.61 -4.94
N ARG A 57 1.95 -8.39 -3.97
CA ARG A 57 0.78 -9.26 -4.12
C ARG A 57 -0.50 -8.45 -4.39
N LEU A 58 -0.70 -7.36 -3.64
CA LEU A 58 -1.82 -6.43 -3.82
C LEU A 58 -1.82 -5.84 -5.23
N ARG A 59 -0.66 -5.38 -5.72
CA ARG A 59 -0.52 -4.81 -7.07
C ARG A 59 -0.94 -5.80 -8.15
N LEU A 60 -0.51 -7.06 -8.05
CA LEU A 60 -0.91 -8.10 -9.01
C LEU A 60 -2.41 -8.38 -8.97
N LEU A 61 -3.01 -8.39 -7.77
CA LEU A 61 -4.46 -8.59 -7.63
C LEU A 61 -5.26 -7.42 -8.22
N VAL A 62 -4.82 -6.18 -8.00
CA VAL A 62 -5.46 -5.00 -8.58
C VAL A 62 -5.35 -5.00 -10.11
N GLN A 63 -4.18 -5.38 -10.66
CA GLN A 63 -4.02 -5.55 -12.10
C GLN A 63 -4.99 -6.61 -12.64
N ARG A 64 -5.10 -7.75 -11.96
CA ARG A 64 -6.03 -8.82 -12.33
C ARG A 64 -7.50 -8.37 -12.29
N VAL A 65 -7.88 -7.54 -11.32
CA VAL A 65 -9.22 -6.94 -11.30
C VAL A 65 -9.46 -6.08 -12.54
N ALA A 66 -8.49 -5.23 -12.91
CA ALA A 66 -8.59 -4.40 -14.10
C ALA A 66 -8.72 -5.23 -15.39
N ASP A 67 -7.90 -6.28 -15.53
CA ASP A 67 -7.94 -7.18 -16.69
C ASP A 67 -9.30 -7.91 -16.78
N LEU A 68 -9.84 -8.38 -15.64
CA LEU A 68 -11.15 -9.03 -15.57
C LEU A 68 -12.30 -8.09 -15.90
N MET A 69 -12.22 -6.83 -15.46
CA MET A 69 -13.18 -5.80 -15.84
C MET A 69 -13.13 -5.47 -17.33
N GLN A 70 -11.94 -5.45 -17.94
CA GLN A 70 -11.78 -5.20 -19.38
C GLN A 70 -12.40 -6.31 -20.24
N VAL A 71 -12.31 -7.57 -19.81
CA VAL A 71 -12.94 -8.70 -20.52
C VAL A 71 -14.42 -8.89 -20.19
N GLY A 72 -14.98 -8.08 -19.29
CA GLY A 72 -16.40 -8.11 -18.92
C GLY A 72 -16.80 -9.17 -17.88
N ASP A 73 -15.84 -9.84 -17.24
CA ASP A 73 -16.12 -10.84 -16.19
C ASP A 73 -16.23 -10.16 -14.81
N ALA A 74 -17.40 -9.58 -14.56
CA ALA A 74 -17.68 -8.83 -13.34
C ALA A 74 -17.61 -9.70 -12.08
N ASP A 75 -18.03 -10.97 -12.15
CA ASP A 75 -18.02 -11.89 -11.01
C ASP A 75 -16.61 -12.28 -10.60
N ALA A 76 -15.74 -12.57 -11.56
CA ALA A 76 -14.34 -12.83 -11.28
C ALA A 76 -13.63 -11.56 -10.77
N ALA A 77 -13.91 -10.40 -11.36
CA ALA A 77 -13.37 -9.12 -10.90
C ALA A 77 -13.75 -8.84 -9.44
N ALA A 78 -15.02 -9.06 -9.07
CA ALA A 78 -15.50 -8.86 -7.70
C ALA A 78 -14.84 -9.81 -6.69
N ARG A 79 -14.53 -11.05 -7.08
CA ARG A 79 -13.78 -11.99 -6.23
C ARG A 79 -12.33 -11.53 -6.03
N ALA A 80 -11.65 -11.16 -7.12
CA ALA A 80 -10.28 -10.67 -7.06
C ALA A 80 -10.19 -9.36 -6.24
N PHE A 81 -11.15 -8.46 -6.39
CA PHE A 81 -11.23 -7.21 -5.63
C PHE A 81 -11.39 -7.46 -4.14
N ARG A 82 -12.25 -8.39 -3.71
CA ARG A 82 -12.40 -8.72 -2.28
C ARG A 82 -11.10 -9.22 -1.64
N VAL A 83 -10.30 -9.98 -2.39
CA VAL A 83 -8.99 -10.44 -1.90
C VAL A 83 -8.01 -9.27 -1.82
N ALA A 84 -7.95 -8.42 -2.86
CA ALA A 84 -7.13 -7.21 -2.85
C ALA A 84 -7.50 -6.27 -1.69
N PHE A 85 -8.80 -6.03 -1.49
CA PHE A 85 -9.31 -5.18 -0.43
C PHE A 85 -8.93 -5.71 0.95
N ARG A 86 -9.06 -7.02 1.21
CA ARG A 86 -8.67 -7.61 2.50
C ARG A 86 -7.17 -7.42 2.79
N ILE A 87 -6.32 -7.59 1.79
CA ILE A 87 -4.88 -7.36 1.94
C ILE A 87 -4.64 -5.87 2.26
N ALA A 88 -5.25 -4.96 1.49
CA ALA A 88 -5.14 -3.53 1.73
C ALA A 88 -5.63 -3.12 3.14
N SER A 89 -6.78 -3.63 3.59
CA SER A 89 -7.29 -3.38 4.94
C SER A 89 -6.34 -3.92 6.01
N SER A 90 -5.84 -5.16 5.86
CA SER A 90 -4.89 -5.73 6.83
C SER A 90 -3.59 -4.95 6.95
N MET A 91 -3.17 -4.27 5.88
CA MET A 91 -2.00 -3.38 5.90
C MET A 91 -2.27 -2.07 6.64
N LEU A 92 -3.53 -1.59 6.64
CA LEU A 92 -3.96 -0.39 7.36
C LEU A 92 -4.27 -0.67 8.84
N ASP A 93 -4.76 -1.87 9.17
CA ASP A 93 -5.13 -2.27 10.54
C ASP A 93 -3.93 -2.70 11.39
N ALA A 94 -2.78 -3.02 10.79
CA ALA A 94 -1.57 -3.48 11.47
C ALA A 94 -0.87 -2.40 12.34
N GLU A 95 -1.42 -1.18 12.42
CA GLU A 95 -0.88 -0.04 13.18
C GLU A 95 -1.75 0.39 14.39
N GLN A 96 -2.74 -0.41 14.81
CA GLN A 96 -3.46 -0.25 16.09
C GLN A 96 -2.89 -1.18 17.17
#